data_AF-W9ZLS9-F1
#
_entry.id   AF-W9ZLS9-F1
#
_cell.length_a   1.000
_cell.length_b   1.000
_cell.length_c   1.000
_cell.angle_alpha   90.00
_cell.angle_beta   90.00
_cell.angle_gamma   90.00
#
_symmetry.space_group_name_H-M   'P 1'
#
loop_
_entity.id
_entity.type
_entity.pdbx_description
1 polymer ?
#
loop_
_entity_poly.entity_id
_entity_poly.type
_entity_poly.pdbx_seq_one_letter_code
_entity_poly.pdbx_strand_id
1 'polypeptide(L)'
;MATTPAYDAPITFSTVIDDDHNAINWGAGRLKRARTPSERARLLREVTWLLVRHDVSEDLVMRPAFIEHLGEVGVQMAEHDRSDHERAKVELLALFDRVRLVESDCSTPIDTDTDTDTDTTTSSKANAVLDFDEFDMVIEKLFADLLEHMKVESGEQIPALERILDPLESQRLGREYMKTQVLTPDLEIVDKSDGLTKRKVWRDVEDYARTDLAGFKEIYDRLTEDQFMMGVRAYYRQYVNGKL
;
A
#
# COMPACT_ATOMS: atom_id res chain seq x y z
N MET A 1 19.40 -28.09 29.00
CA MET A 1 20.14 -27.59 27.83
C MET A 1 19.44 -26.34 27.37
N ALA A 2 20.12 -25.19 27.41
CA ALA A 2 19.55 -23.94 26.92
C ALA A 2 19.54 -23.99 25.39
N THR A 3 18.36 -23.86 24.80
CA THR A 3 18.17 -23.64 23.36
C THR A 3 18.85 -22.33 23.00
N THR A 4 19.88 -22.40 22.16
CA THR A 4 20.44 -21.22 21.49
C THR A 4 19.30 -20.53 20.73
N PRO A 5 19.01 -19.24 20.96
CA PRO A 5 18.05 -18.54 20.10
C PRO A 5 18.57 -18.63 18.67
N ALA A 6 17.68 -18.97 17.73
CA ALA A 6 17.99 -18.89 16.31
C ALA A 6 18.56 -17.49 16.05
N TYR A 7 19.72 -17.42 15.40
CA TYR A 7 20.29 -16.14 14.99
C TYR A 7 19.31 -15.52 14.00
N ASP A 8 18.49 -14.56 14.45
CA ASP A 8 17.65 -13.79 13.54
C ASP A 8 18.60 -13.12 12.54
N ALA A 9 18.43 -13.43 11.26
CA ALA A 9 19.23 -12.83 10.21
C ALA A 9 19.08 -11.29 10.32
N PRO A 10 20.17 -10.53 10.17
CA PRO A 10 20.11 -9.08 10.28
C PRO A 10 19.15 -8.55 9.22
N ILE A 11 18.32 -7.56 9.60
CA ILE A 11 17.42 -6.88 8.66
C ILE A 11 18.24 -6.27 7.53
N THR A 12 17.99 -6.73 6.29
CA THR A 12 18.63 -6.22 5.08
C THR A 12 17.67 -5.34 4.28
N PHE A 13 18.22 -4.64 3.29
CA PHE A 13 17.45 -3.92 2.30
C PHE A 13 16.42 -4.81 1.59
N SER A 14 16.82 -5.99 1.13
CA SER A 14 15.87 -6.94 0.51
C SER A 14 14.77 -7.40 1.48
N THR A 15 15.14 -7.69 2.75
CA THR A 15 14.20 -8.23 3.74
C THR A 15 12.99 -7.31 3.96
N VAL A 16 13.24 -6.01 4.11
CA VAL A 16 12.17 -5.05 4.44
C VAL A 16 11.23 -4.82 3.26
N ILE A 17 11.72 -4.91 2.02
CA ILE A 17 10.90 -4.77 0.81
C ILE A 17 10.06 -6.02 0.60
N ASP A 18 10.66 -7.22 0.75
CA ASP A 18 9.94 -8.48 0.66
C ASP A 18 8.79 -8.58 1.69
N ASP A 19 8.99 -8.04 2.90
CA ASP A 19 7.93 -7.96 3.91
C ASP A 19 6.75 -7.07 3.45
N ASP A 20 7.02 -5.95 2.77
CA ASP A 20 6.00 -5.06 2.22
C ASP A 20 5.27 -5.74 1.04
N HIS A 21 6.01 -6.38 0.13
CA HIS A 21 5.45 -7.21 -0.94
C HIS A 21 4.49 -8.27 -0.40
N ASN A 22 4.89 -8.97 0.67
CA ASN A 22 4.07 -9.98 1.31
C ASN A 22 2.77 -9.39 1.90
N ALA A 23 2.83 -8.20 2.52
CA ALA A 23 1.62 -7.53 3.01
C ALA A 23 0.66 -7.15 1.88
N ILE A 24 1.18 -6.61 0.78
CA ILE A 24 0.37 -6.24 -0.39
C ILE A 24 -0.28 -7.49 -1.00
N ASN A 25 0.51 -8.54 -1.25
CA ASN A 25 0.01 -9.80 -1.80
C ASN A 25 -1.06 -10.46 -0.91
N TRP A 26 -0.89 -10.39 0.41
CA TRP A 26 -1.89 -10.90 1.35
C TRP A 26 -3.18 -10.07 1.33
N GLY A 27 -3.07 -8.73 1.30
CA GLY A 27 -4.21 -7.82 1.17
C GLY A 27 -4.96 -8.02 -0.14
N ALA A 28 -4.24 -8.11 -1.26
CA ALA A 28 -4.78 -8.43 -2.59
C ALA A 28 -5.54 -9.76 -2.59
N GLY A 29 -4.95 -10.81 -2.01
CA GLY A 29 -5.59 -12.10 -1.88
C GLY A 29 -6.91 -12.04 -1.09
N ARG A 30 -6.95 -11.24 -0.01
CA ARG A 30 -8.20 -11.00 0.75
C ARG A 30 -9.23 -10.26 -0.09
N LEU A 31 -8.83 -9.21 -0.80
CA LEU A 31 -9.73 -8.42 -1.64
C LEU A 31 -10.37 -9.27 -2.74
N LYS A 32 -9.59 -10.11 -3.43
CA LYS A 32 -10.08 -11.07 -4.45
C LYS A 32 -11.11 -12.06 -3.92
N ARG A 33 -11.06 -12.38 -2.62
CA ARG A 33 -12.00 -13.30 -1.97
C ARG A 33 -13.20 -12.60 -1.32
N ALA A 34 -13.21 -11.26 -1.29
CA ALA A 34 -14.26 -10.48 -0.66
C ALA A 34 -15.61 -10.71 -1.35
N ARG A 35 -16.65 -10.97 -0.56
CA ARG A 35 -17.98 -11.34 -1.10
C ARG A 35 -19.04 -10.26 -0.93
N THR A 36 -18.81 -9.29 -0.06
CA THR A 36 -19.78 -8.23 0.23
C THR A 36 -19.24 -6.87 -0.20
N PRO A 37 -20.13 -5.92 -0.56
CA PRO A 37 -19.72 -4.55 -0.89
C PRO A 37 -18.88 -3.90 0.20
N SER A 38 -19.30 -4.01 1.47
CA SER A 38 -18.58 -3.41 2.60
C SER A 38 -17.20 -4.04 2.82
N GLU A 39 -17.08 -5.35 2.59
CA GLU A 39 -15.81 -6.04 2.71
C GLU A 39 -14.85 -5.65 1.57
N ARG A 40 -15.34 -5.56 0.33
CA ARG A 40 -14.61 -5.01 -0.82
C ARG A 40 -14.16 -3.58 -0.55
N ALA A 41 -15.05 -2.72 -0.06
CA ALA A 41 -14.74 -1.33 0.26
C ALA A 41 -13.61 -1.19 1.28
N ARG A 42 -13.69 -1.96 2.36
CA ARG A 42 -12.66 -1.96 3.41
C ARG A 42 -11.32 -2.47 2.88
N LEU A 43 -11.32 -3.60 2.18
CA LEU A 43 -10.12 -4.24 1.66
C LEU A 43 -9.49 -3.46 0.51
N LEU A 44 -10.28 -2.80 -0.32
CA LEU A 44 -9.82 -1.88 -1.36
C LEU A 44 -9.05 -0.72 -0.74
N ARG A 45 -9.60 -0.09 0.32
CA ARG A 45 -8.86 0.93 1.08
C ARG A 45 -7.58 0.36 1.66
N GLU A 46 -7.64 -0.83 2.27
CA GLU A 46 -6.48 -1.49 2.89
C GLU A 46 -5.32 -1.70 1.89
N VAL A 47 -5.60 -2.34 0.75
CA VAL A 47 -4.56 -2.61 -0.26
C VAL A 47 -4.06 -1.33 -0.94
N THR A 48 -4.92 -0.32 -1.10
CA THR A 48 -4.54 0.96 -1.72
C THR A 48 -3.52 1.70 -0.88
N TRP A 49 -3.72 1.82 0.44
CA TRP A 49 -2.72 2.50 1.25
C TRP A 49 -1.44 1.68 1.41
N LEU A 50 -1.51 0.34 1.41
CA LEU A 50 -0.32 -0.52 1.41
C LEU A 50 0.52 -0.31 0.15
N LEU A 51 -0.11 -0.34 -1.03
CA LEU A 51 0.56 -0.13 -2.31
C LEU A 51 1.20 1.27 -2.38
N VAL A 52 0.45 2.32 -2.04
CA VAL A 52 0.96 3.70 -2.11
C VAL A 52 2.11 3.91 -1.13
N ARG A 53 2.03 3.35 0.09
CA ARG A 53 3.13 3.44 1.05
C ARG A 53 4.38 2.76 0.52
N HIS A 54 4.25 1.58 -0.06
CA HIS A 54 5.34 0.83 -0.65
C HIS A 54 5.98 1.60 -1.80
N ASP A 55 5.19 2.08 -2.78
CA ASP A 55 5.67 2.92 -3.88
C ASP A 55 6.46 4.15 -3.39
N VAL A 56 5.94 4.85 -2.37
CA VAL A 56 6.64 6.00 -1.76
C VAL A 56 7.93 5.57 -1.06
N SER A 57 7.94 4.42 -0.38
CA SER A 57 9.13 3.88 0.28
C SER A 57 10.22 3.56 -0.73
N GLU A 58 9.84 3.03 -1.89
CA GLU A 58 10.74 2.76 -3.01
C GLU A 58 11.25 4.04 -3.65
N ASP A 59 10.40 5.06 -3.87
CA ASP A 59 10.85 6.35 -4.41
C ASP A 59 11.83 7.07 -3.48
N LEU A 60 11.66 6.93 -2.16
CA LEU A 60 12.52 7.55 -1.16
C LEU A 60 13.83 6.79 -0.95
N VAL A 61 13.87 5.47 -1.18
CA VAL A 61 15.01 4.63 -0.78
C VAL A 61 15.50 3.71 -1.90
N MET A 62 14.65 2.84 -2.44
CA MET A 62 15.06 1.83 -3.44
C MET A 62 15.49 2.45 -4.77
N ARG A 63 14.65 3.29 -5.38
CA ARG A 63 14.92 3.90 -6.69
C ARG A 63 16.20 4.74 -6.67
N PRO A 64 16.46 5.58 -5.65
CA PRO A 64 17.76 6.23 -5.49
C PRO A 64 18.92 5.24 -5.41
N ALA A 65 18.80 4.16 -4.64
CA ALA A 65 19.84 3.14 -4.53
C ALA A 65 20.10 2.39 -5.86
N PHE A 66 19.05 2.07 -6.62
CA PHE A 66 19.20 1.55 -7.98
C PHE A 66 19.99 2.51 -8.86
N ILE A 67 19.61 3.78 -8.91
CA ILE A 67 20.27 4.79 -9.74
C ILE A 67 21.75 4.95 -9.33
N GLU A 68 22.02 5.06 -8.03
CA GLU A 68 23.36 5.27 -7.49
C GLU A 68 24.29 4.08 -7.78
N HIS A 69 23.82 2.85 -7.57
CA HIS A 69 24.69 1.67 -7.59
C HIS A 69 24.67 0.90 -8.92
N LEU A 70 23.61 1.01 -9.73
CA LEU A 70 23.44 0.29 -11.00
C LEU A 70 23.53 1.21 -12.24
N GLY A 71 23.70 2.51 -12.05
CA GLY A 71 23.89 3.48 -13.13
C GLY A 71 22.72 3.51 -14.10
N GLU A 72 22.99 3.43 -15.41
CA GLU A 72 21.95 3.53 -16.46
C GLU A 72 20.90 2.41 -16.35
N VAL A 73 21.32 1.19 -15.99
CA VAL A 73 20.39 0.08 -15.74
C VAL A 73 19.49 0.40 -14.55
N GLY A 74 20.04 0.99 -13.49
CA GLY A 74 19.28 1.43 -12.32
C GLY A 74 18.26 2.52 -12.62
N VAL A 75 18.60 3.47 -13.51
CA VAL A 75 17.65 4.47 -14.00
C VAL A 75 16.49 3.81 -14.73
N GLN A 76 16.78 2.87 -15.64
CA GLN A 76 15.73 2.17 -16.38
C GLN A 76 14.82 1.34 -15.46
N MET A 77 15.40 0.66 -14.47
CA MET A 77 14.65 -0.07 -13.45
C MET A 77 13.73 0.87 -12.66
N ALA A 78 14.27 1.96 -12.13
CA ALA A 78 13.49 2.93 -11.35
C ALA A 78 12.34 3.59 -12.13
N GLU A 79 12.54 3.90 -13.41
CA GLU A 79 11.47 4.48 -14.24
C GLU A 79 10.39 3.46 -14.61
N HIS A 80 10.79 2.21 -14.88
CA HIS A 80 9.84 1.13 -15.15
C HIS A 80 8.98 0.84 -13.93
N ASP A 81 9.63 0.67 -12.78
CA ASP A 81 8.99 0.46 -11.49
C ASP A 81 8.00 1.58 -11.16
N ARG A 82 8.44 2.85 -11.23
CA ARG A 82 7.54 4.01 -11.02
C ARG A 82 6.33 3.98 -11.96
N SER A 83 6.54 3.61 -13.23
CA SER A 83 5.46 3.54 -14.20
C SER A 83 4.45 2.44 -13.88
N ASP A 84 4.90 1.30 -13.35
CA ASP A 84 4.05 0.19 -12.96
C ASP A 84 3.20 0.55 -11.73
N HIS A 85 3.85 1.13 -10.72
CA HIS A 85 3.18 1.64 -9.52
C HIS A 85 2.15 2.74 -9.81
N GLU A 86 2.47 3.71 -10.67
CA GLU A 86 1.52 4.77 -11.03
C GLU A 86 0.27 4.20 -11.72
N ARG A 87 0.44 3.23 -12.63
CA ARG A 87 -0.70 2.56 -13.28
C ARG A 87 -1.56 1.84 -12.26
N ALA A 88 -0.93 1.09 -11.35
CA ALA A 88 -1.64 0.35 -10.30
C ALA A 88 -2.42 1.28 -9.36
N LYS A 89 -1.82 2.40 -8.95
CA LYS A 89 -2.47 3.43 -8.13
C LYS A 89 -3.69 4.05 -8.82
N VAL A 90 -3.57 4.38 -10.10
CA VAL A 90 -4.68 4.94 -10.91
C VAL A 90 -5.83 3.94 -11.01
N GLU A 91 -5.55 2.67 -11.27
CA GLU A 91 -6.58 1.63 -11.33
C GLU A 91 -7.31 1.46 -9.99
N LEU A 92 -6.58 1.44 -8.86
CA LEU A 92 -7.19 1.36 -7.53
C LEU A 92 -8.06 2.57 -7.21
N LEU A 93 -7.58 3.79 -7.49
CA LEU A 93 -8.35 5.02 -7.27
C LEU A 93 -9.64 5.04 -8.09
N ALA A 94 -9.62 4.54 -9.33
CA ALA A 94 -10.81 4.45 -10.17
C ALA A 94 -11.90 3.51 -9.58
N LEU A 95 -11.52 2.54 -8.74
CA LEU A 95 -12.46 1.65 -8.07
C LEU A 95 -13.15 2.29 -6.85
N PHE A 96 -12.63 3.37 -6.28
CA PHE A 96 -13.23 4.01 -5.10
C PHE A 96 -14.60 4.60 -5.42
N ASP A 97 -14.75 5.22 -6.60
CA ASP A 97 -16.02 5.80 -7.02
C ASP A 97 -17.10 4.72 -7.25
N ARG A 98 -16.70 3.55 -7.75
CA ARG A 98 -17.61 2.41 -7.98
C ARG A 98 -18.15 1.83 -6.69
N VAL A 99 -17.26 1.60 -5.72
CA VAL A 99 -17.63 1.09 -4.41
C VAL A 99 -18.59 2.04 -3.68
N ARG A 100 -18.41 3.37 -3.80
CA ARG A 100 -19.31 4.37 -3.21
C ARG A 100 -20.72 4.30 -3.76
N LEU A 101 -20.87 4.08 -5.07
CA LEU A 101 -22.19 3.96 -5.71
C LEU A 101 -22.95 2.77 -5.13
N VAL A 102 -22.29 1.61 -4.97
CA VAL A 102 -22.90 0.40 -4.40
C VAL A 102 -23.26 0.57 -2.91
N GLU A 103 -22.43 1.26 -2.12
CA GLU A 103 -22.75 1.56 -0.71
C GLU A 103 -23.99 2.47 -0.57
N SER A 104 -24.18 3.40 -1.52
CA SER A 104 -25.33 4.31 -1.52
C SER A 104 -26.65 3.62 -1.89
N ASP A 105 -26.61 2.66 -2.82
CA ASP A 105 -27.80 1.89 -3.25
C ASP A 105 -28.28 0.88 -2.19
N CYS A 106 -27.39 0.41 -1.31
CA CYS A 106 -27.74 -0.54 -0.24
C CYS A 106 -28.39 0.11 1.00
N SER A 107 -28.45 1.46 1.05
CA SER A 107 -28.83 2.21 2.25
C SER A 107 -30.28 2.72 2.29
N THR A 108 -31.17 2.29 1.39
CA THR A 108 -32.59 2.70 1.47
C THR A 108 -33.33 1.94 2.59
N PRO A 109 -34.01 2.64 3.53
CA PRO A 109 -34.80 2.00 4.57
C PRO A 109 -35.96 1.18 4.01
N ILE A 110 -36.28 0.09 4.70
CA ILE A 110 -37.55 -0.63 4.58
C ILE A 110 -38.65 0.32 5.06
N ASP A 111 -39.30 1.03 4.13
CA ASP A 111 -40.56 1.70 4.42
C ASP A 111 -41.68 0.65 4.42
N THR A 112 -42.35 0.58 5.56
CA THR A 112 -43.54 -0.23 5.80
C THR A 112 -44.67 0.17 4.87
N ASP A 113 -45.22 -0.83 4.17
CA ASP A 113 -46.56 -0.90 3.58
C ASP A 113 -47.17 0.41 3.05
N THR A 114 -46.96 0.67 1.77
CA THR A 114 -48.09 1.08 0.90
C THR A 114 -47.96 0.38 -0.44
N ASP A 115 -48.92 -0.50 -0.72
CA ASP A 115 -49.16 -1.18 -1.99
C ASP A 115 -49.00 -0.21 -3.17
N THR A 116 -47.97 -0.42 -4.00
CA THR A 116 -48.04 -0.10 -5.43
C THR A 116 -47.05 -0.98 -6.19
N ASP A 117 -47.63 -1.92 -6.95
CA ASP A 117 -46.98 -2.79 -7.92
C ASP A 117 -46.21 -1.96 -8.96
N THR A 118 -44.87 -1.98 -8.92
CA THR A 118 -44.04 -1.62 -10.07
C THR A 118 -42.73 -2.43 -10.10
N ASP A 119 -42.63 -3.26 -11.13
CA ASP A 119 -41.52 -4.14 -11.54
C ASP A 119 -40.22 -3.34 -11.84
N THR A 120 -39.49 -2.94 -10.79
CA THR A 120 -38.21 -2.20 -10.92
C THR A 120 -37.01 -2.94 -10.31
N THR A 121 -37.23 -4.03 -9.55
CA THR A 121 -36.18 -4.74 -8.80
C THR A 121 -35.18 -5.50 -9.70
N THR A 122 -35.55 -5.84 -10.93
CA THR A 122 -34.72 -6.65 -11.84
C THR A 122 -33.53 -5.85 -12.41
N SER A 123 -33.69 -4.55 -12.67
CA SER A 123 -32.63 -3.72 -13.28
C SER A 123 -31.52 -3.34 -12.30
N SER A 124 -31.87 -3.05 -11.03
CA SER A 124 -30.87 -2.71 -9.99
C SER A 124 -29.98 -3.90 -9.66
N LYS A 125 -30.56 -5.11 -9.55
CA LYS A 125 -29.78 -6.34 -9.34
C LYS A 125 -28.88 -6.68 -10.53
N ALA A 126 -29.36 -6.53 -11.76
CA ALA A 126 -28.54 -6.78 -12.96
C ALA A 126 -27.37 -5.79 -13.07
N ASN A 127 -27.60 -4.50 -12.79
CA ASN A 127 -26.54 -3.50 -12.78
C ASN A 127 -25.52 -3.74 -11.66
N ALA A 128 -25.98 -4.12 -10.46
CA ALA A 128 -25.08 -4.51 -9.39
C ALA A 128 -24.24 -5.75 -9.75
N VAL A 129 -24.83 -6.76 -10.40
CA VAL A 129 -24.07 -7.95 -10.85
C VAL A 129 -23.02 -7.59 -11.91
N LEU A 130 -23.36 -6.74 -12.88
CA LEU A 130 -22.41 -6.28 -13.90
C LEU A 130 -21.26 -5.44 -13.30
N ASP A 131 -21.54 -4.57 -12.33
CA ASP A 131 -20.51 -3.82 -11.61
C ASP A 131 -19.62 -4.74 -10.76
N PHE A 132 -20.20 -5.82 -10.21
CA PHE A 132 -19.44 -6.85 -9.49
C PHE A 132 -18.47 -7.62 -10.39
N ASP A 133 -18.90 -8.00 -11.59
CA ASP A 133 -18.07 -8.73 -12.56
C ASP A 133 -16.95 -7.84 -13.13
N GLU A 134 -17.25 -6.56 -13.41
CA GLU A 134 -16.25 -5.60 -13.90
C GLU A 134 -15.21 -5.29 -12.80
N PHE A 135 -15.65 -5.12 -11.55
CA PHE A 135 -14.75 -4.98 -10.40
C PHE A 135 -13.78 -6.16 -10.30
N ASP A 136 -14.29 -7.39 -10.38
CA ASP A 136 -13.47 -8.59 -10.27
C ASP A 136 -12.48 -8.69 -11.44
N MET A 137 -12.88 -8.34 -12.66
CA MET A 137 -11.97 -8.30 -13.82
C MET A 137 -10.82 -7.31 -13.62
N VAL A 138 -11.10 -6.10 -13.15
CA VAL A 138 -10.06 -5.07 -12.90
C VAL A 138 -9.12 -5.55 -11.80
N ILE A 139 -9.65 -6.03 -10.67
CA ILE A 139 -8.86 -6.51 -9.54
C ILE A 139 -8.00 -7.74 -9.90
N GLU A 140 -8.53 -8.68 -10.68
CA GLU A 140 -7.78 -9.86 -11.14
C GLU A 140 -6.60 -9.46 -12.04
N LYS A 141 -6.84 -8.58 -13.02
CA LYS A 141 -5.78 -8.10 -13.91
C LYS A 141 -4.73 -7.30 -13.13
N LEU A 142 -5.16 -6.31 -12.35
CA LEU A 142 -4.29 -5.42 -11.59
C LEU A 142 -3.32 -6.21 -10.69
N PHE A 143 -3.85 -7.15 -9.89
CA PHE A 143 -2.98 -7.91 -8.99
C PHE A 143 -2.21 -9.04 -9.67
N ALA A 144 -2.61 -9.47 -10.86
CA ALA A 144 -1.75 -10.34 -11.67
C ALA A 144 -0.52 -9.57 -12.16
N ASP A 145 -0.73 -8.36 -12.69
CA ASP A 145 0.34 -7.47 -13.16
C ASP A 145 1.27 -7.09 -12.00
N LEU A 146 0.71 -6.68 -10.87
CA LEU A 146 1.48 -6.29 -9.68
C LEU A 146 2.24 -7.47 -9.04
N LEU A 147 1.63 -8.66 -9.01
CA LEU A 147 2.32 -9.86 -8.53
C LEU A 147 3.52 -10.21 -9.41
N GLU A 148 3.40 -10.05 -10.74
CA GLU A 148 4.51 -10.30 -11.64
C GLU A 148 5.62 -9.25 -11.50
N HIS A 149 5.25 -7.97 -11.37
CA HIS A 149 6.16 -6.88 -11.06
C HIS A 149 6.99 -7.18 -9.79
N MET A 150 6.35 -7.45 -8.65
CA MET A 150 7.04 -7.76 -7.39
C MET A 150 7.93 -9.02 -7.48
N LYS A 151 7.55 -10.02 -8.29
CA LYS A 151 8.40 -11.21 -8.49
C LYS A 151 9.68 -10.88 -9.23
N VAL A 152 9.62 -10.02 -10.24
CA VAL A 152 10.82 -9.58 -10.98
C VAL A 152 11.73 -8.78 -10.06
N GLU A 153 11.15 -7.90 -9.24
CA GLU A 153 11.92 -7.13 -8.26
C GLU A 153 12.59 -8.02 -7.22
N SER A 154 11.82 -8.79 -6.45
CA SER A 154 12.33 -9.69 -5.40
C SER A 154 13.22 -10.83 -5.95
N GLY A 155 12.97 -11.27 -7.18
CA GLY A 155 13.68 -12.40 -7.78
C GLY A 155 14.96 -12.01 -8.52
N GLU A 156 15.01 -10.80 -9.08
CA GLU A 156 16.08 -10.40 -10.00
C GLU A 156 16.72 -9.06 -9.61
N GLN A 157 15.92 -7.99 -9.53
CA GLN A 157 16.44 -6.62 -9.41
C GLN A 157 16.98 -6.29 -8.03
N ILE A 158 16.18 -6.52 -6.98
CA ILE A 158 16.59 -6.31 -5.59
C ILE A 158 17.79 -7.22 -5.24
N PRO A 159 17.79 -8.53 -5.58
CA PRO A 159 18.98 -9.36 -5.40
C PRO A 159 20.21 -8.88 -6.19
N ALA A 160 20.02 -8.24 -7.35
CA ALA A 160 21.12 -7.68 -8.12
C ALA A 160 21.80 -6.51 -7.40
N LEU A 161 21.01 -5.61 -6.80
CA LEU A 161 21.54 -4.57 -5.94
C LEU A 161 22.16 -5.16 -4.66
N GLU A 162 21.45 -6.05 -3.96
CA GLU A 162 21.91 -6.64 -2.70
C GLU A 162 23.29 -7.32 -2.84
N ARG A 163 23.58 -7.96 -3.99
CA ARG A 163 24.86 -8.61 -4.28
C ARG A 163 26.05 -7.66 -4.38
N ILE A 164 25.83 -6.37 -4.69
CA ILE A 164 26.90 -5.38 -4.84
C ILE A 164 27.01 -4.45 -3.63
N LEU A 165 25.98 -4.38 -2.80
CA LEU A 165 26.02 -3.64 -1.54
C LEU A 165 26.95 -4.34 -0.54
N ASP A 166 27.71 -3.54 0.21
CA ASP A 166 28.33 -4.08 1.42
C ASP A 166 27.25 -4.32 2.50
N PRO A 167 27.48 -5.24 3.45
CA PRO A 167 26.47 -5.59 4.44
C PRO A 167 26.00 -4.42 5.32
N LEU A 168 26.85 -3.44 5.61
CA LEU A 168 26.46 -2.29 6.43
C LEU A 168 25.56 -1.35 5.64
N GLU A 169 25.83 -1.19 4.36
CA GLU A 169 25.02 -0.37 3.46
C GLU A 169 23.64 -0.98 3.21
N SER A 170 23.55 -2.29 2.96
CA SER A 170 22.26 -3.00 2.89
C SER A 170 21.44 -2.80 4.17
N GLN A 171 22.06 -2.96 5.34
CA GLN A 171 21.36 -2.72 6.61
C GLN A 171 20.98 -1.24 6.80
N ARG A 172 21.78 -0.29 6.30
CA ARG A 172 21.47 1.14 6.34
C ARG A 172 20.24 1.44 5.49
N LEU A 173 20.21 0.99 4.24
CA LEU A 173 19.07 1.14 3.34
C LEU A 173 17.82 0.47 3.91
N GLY A 174 17.95 -0.73 4.49
CA GLY A 174 16.85 -1.38 5.20
C GLY A 174 16.29 -0.53 6.35
N ARG A 175 17.16 0.12 7.14
CA ARG A 175 16.73 1.05 8.19
C ARG A 175 16.05 2.31 7.64
N GLU A 176 16.57 2.89 6.57
CA GLU A 176 15.94 4.05 5.94
C GLU A 176 14.56 3.69 5.38
N TYR A 177 14.43 2.54 4.72
CA TYR A 177 13.13 2.04 4.27
C TYR A 177 12.16 1.84 5.45
N MET A 178 12.59 1.25 6.57
CA MET A 178 11.74 1.13 7.77
C MET A 178 11.25 2.47 8.33
N LYS A 179 12.00 3.58 8.19
CA LYS A 179 11.54 4.90 8.63
C LYS A 179 10.36 5.41 7.80
N THR A 180 10.36 5.12 6.50
CA THR A 180 9.27 5.52 5.58
C THR A 180 7.93 4.88 5.95
N GLN A 181 7.95 3.75 6.67
CA GLN A 181 6.76 3.01 7.09
C GLN A 181 5.83 3.81 8.03
N VAL A 182 6.27 4.99 8.51
CA VAL A 182 5.45 5.97 9.23
C VAL A 182 4.40 6.66 8.33
N LEU A 183 4.63 6.72 7.01
CA LEU A 183 3.78 7.36 6.00
C LEU A 183 2.52 6.54 5.76
N THR A 184 1.62 6.53 6.73
CA THR A 184 0.32 5.86 6.68
C THR A 184 -0.81 6.89 6.64
N PRO A 185 -2.03 6.53 6.19
CA PRO A 185 -3.18 7.44 6.18
C PRO A 185 -3.52 8.04 7.55
N ASP A 186 -3.10 7.39 8.64
CA ASP A 186 -3.34 7.82 10.02
C ASP A 186 -2.21 8.68 10.59
N LEU A 187 -1.20 9.06 9.79
CA LEU A 187 -0.12 9.92 10.24
C LEU A 187 -0.65 11.24 10.80
N GLU A 188 -0.17 11.57 11.99
CA GLU A 188 -0.39 12.87 12.61
C GLU A 188 0.93 13.62 12.76
N ILE A 189 0.91 14.91 12.43
CA ILE A 189 2.03 15.82 12.60
C ILE A 189 1.63 16.92 13.58
N VAL A 190 2.57 17.35 14.41
CA VAL A 190 2.37 18.46 15.34
C VAL A 190 2.25 19.77 14.56
N ASP A 191 1.20 20.53 14.88
CA ASP A 191 0.93 21.84 14.30
C ASP A 191 2.07 22.79 14.67
N LYS A 192 2.72 23.38 13.66
CA LYS A 192 3.85 24.29 13.86
C LYS A 192 3.44 25.58 14.54
N SER A 193 2.16 25.95 14.52
CA SER A 193 1.70 27.21 15.14
C SER A 193 1.72 27.15 16.67
N ASP A 194 1.50 25.98 17.26
CA ASP A 194 1.41 25.81 18.72
C ASP A 194 2.36 24.77 19.31
N GLY A 195 2.96 23.90 18.49
CA GLY A 195 3.90 22.87 18.92
C GLY A 195 3.29 21.78 19.80
N LEU A 196 1.96 21.71 19.90
CA LEU A 196 1.24 20.85 20.84
C LEU A 196 0.14 20.04 20.16
N THR A 197 -0.59 20.64 19.21
CA THR A 197 -1.75 20.01 18.60
C THR A 197 -1.31 19.03 17.51
N LYS A 198 -1.67 17.76 17.65
CA LYS A 198 -1.51 16.78 16.56
C LYS A 198 -2.66 16.92 15.56
N ARG A 199 -2.34 16.93 14.26
CA ARG A 199 -3.34 16.91 13.19
C ARG A 199 -3.03 15.80 12.21
N LYS A 200 -4.08 15.08 11.80
CA LYS A 200 -4.00 14.16 10.67
C LYS A 200 -3.52 14.89 9.43
N VAL A 201 -2.57 14.29 8.74
CA VAL A 201 -2.04 14.80 7.47
C VAL A 201 -3.07 14.62 6.36
N TRP A 202 -3.76 13.47 6.36
CA TRP A 202 -4.77 13.11 5.37
C TRP A 202 -6.12 12.88 6.01
N ARG A 203 -7.18 13.24 5.30
CA ARG A 203 -8.57 13.05 5.77
C ARG A 203 -8.95 11.57 5.80
N ASP A 204 -8.56 10.85 4.75
CA ASP A 204 -8.85 9.44 4.55
C ASP A 204 -7.82 8.79 3.60
N VAL A 205 -8.01 7.50 3.29
CA VAL A 205 -7.13 6.74 2.40
C VAL A 205 -7.10 7.28 0.97
N GLU A 206 -8.20 7.86 0.49
CA GLU A 206 -8.26 8.36 -0.88
C GLU A 206 -7.49 9.68 -1.00
N ASP A 207 -7.62 10.55 0.00
CA ASP A 207 -6.82 11.77 0.15
C ASP A 207 -5.32 11.45 0.23
N TYR A 208 -4.97 10.40 0.99
CA TYR A 208 -3.61 9.84 1.04
C TYR A 208 -3.14 9.36 -0.34
N ALA A 209 -3.92 8.52 -1.01
CA ALA A 209 -3.55 7.90 -2.29
C ALA A 209 -3.49 8.90 -3.46
N ARG A 210 -4.17 10.05 -3.36
CA ARG A 210 -4.07 11.15 -4.33
C ARG A 210 -2.87 12.06 -4.12
N THR A 211 -2.16 11.93 -3.00
CA THR A 211 -0.95 12.71 -2.75
C THR A 211 0.13 12.30 -3.75
N ASP A 212 0.74 13.27 -4.42
CA ASP A 212 1.84 13.00 -5.35
C ASP A 212 3.17 12.83 -4.60
N LEU A 213 4.19 12.34 -5.31
CA LEU A 213 5.51 12.08 -4.72
C LEU A 213 6.14 13.35 -4.13
N ALA A 214 5.89 14.53 -4.72
CA ALA A 214 6.40 15.79 -4.20
C ALA A 214 5.78 16.13 -2.84
N GLY A 215 4.46 15.94 -2.70
CA GLY A 215 3.75 16.11 -1.44
C GLY A 215 4.24 15.13 -0.36
N PHE A 216 4.43 13.86 -0.71
CA PHE A 216 5.01 12.87 0.21
C PHE A 216 6.42 13.27 0.67
N LYS A 217 7.28 13.75 -0.23
CA LYS A 217 8.63 14.23 0.11
C LYS A 217 8.59 15.42 1.06
N GLU A 218 7.74 16.42 0.79
CA GLU A 218 7.59 17.57 1.69
C GLU A 218 7.14 17.15 3.10
N ILE A 219 6.20 16.19 3.17
CA ILE A 219 5.72 15.63 4.43
C ILE A 219 6.86 14.89 5.15
N TYR A 220 7.58 14.03 4.44
CA TYR A 220 8.67 13.22 4.98
C TYR A 220 9.82 14.09 5.52
N ASP A 221 10.21 15.14 4.80
CA ASP A 221 11.27 16.09 5.19
C ASP A 221 10.94 16.88 6.47
N ARG A 222 9.65 16.93 6.85
CA ARG A 222 9.17 17.61 8.06
C ARG A 222 9.08 16.71 9.26
N LEU A 223 9.27 15.40 9.12
CA LEU A 223 9.14 14.45 10.21
C LEU A 223 10.31 14.56 11.19
N THR A 224 10.01 14.33 12.47
CA THR A 224 11.01 14.29 13.53
C THR A 224 11.60 12.89 13.70
N GLU A 225 12.74 12.80 14.38
CA GLU A 225 13.34 11.51 14.73
C GLU A 225 12.37 10.60 15.49
N ASP A 226 11.58 11.17 16.41
CA ASP A 226 10.56 10.40 17.14
C ASP A 226 9.52 9.78 16.22
N GLN A 227 9.12 10.49 15.15
CA GLN A 227 8.19 10.00 14.14
C GLN A 227 8.84 8.93 13.26
N PHE A 228 10.08 9.10 12.83
CA PHE A 228 10.82 8.04 12.13
C PHE A 228 10.89 6.75 12.97
N MET A 229 11.15 6.89 14.27
CA MET A 229 11.17 5.75 15.19
C MET A 229 9.77 5.15 15.42
N MET A 230 8.67 5.90 15.21
CA MET A 230 7.33 5.31 15.15
C MET A 230 7.18 4.39 13.94
N GLY A 231 7.68 4.79 12.76
CA GLY A 231 7.71 3.96 11.56
C GLY A 231 8.47 2.65 11.77
N VAL A 232 9.68 2.74 12.33
CA VAL A 232 10.49 1.56 12.67
C VAL A 232 9.74 0.64 13.65
N ARG A 233 9.14 1.19 14.73
CA ARG A 233 8.35 0.40 15.69
C ARG A 233 7.11 -0.24 15.05
N ALA A 234 6.46 0.44 14.10
CA ALA A 234 5.32 -0.09 13.37
C ALA A 234 5.74 -1.29 12.52
N TYR A 235 6.85 -1.18 11.77
CA TYR A 235 7.43 -2.29 11.02
C TYR A 235 7.71 -3.50 11.93
N TYR A 236 8.45 -3.32 13.02
CA TYR A 236 8.74 -4.44 13.94
C TYR A 236 7.48 -5.07 14.52
N ARG A 237 6.46 -4.28 14.85
CA ARG A 237 5.19 -4.81 15.36
C ARG A 237 4.47 -5.65 14.30
N GLN A 238 4.48 -5.18 13.06
CA GLN A 238 3.73 -5.79 11.97
C GLN A 238 4.41 -7.06 11.43
N TYR A 239 5.72 -7.02 11.22
CA TYR A 239 6.44 -8.06 10.45
C TYR A 239 7.32 -8.96 11.30
N VAL A 240 7.88 -8.46 12.41
CA VAL A 240 8.84 -9.21 13.23
C VAL A 240 8.16 -9.84 14.46
N ASN A 241 7.48 -9.02 15.26
CA ASN A 241 6.84 -9.43 16.51
C ASN A 241 5.41 -9.94 16.32
N GLY A 242 4.82 -9.65 15.16
CA GLY A 242 3.43 -9.94 14.81
C GLY A 242 3.24 -11.17 13.92
N LYS A 243 4.25 -12.05 13.79
CA LYS A 243 4.11 -13.31 13.02
C LYS A 243 2.83 -14.04 13.45
N LEU A 244 1.82 -13.96 12.59
CA LEU A 244 0.63 -14.82 12.56
C LEU A 244 1.04 -16.29 12.51
#